data_AF-A0A496VN15-F1
#
_entry.id   AF-A0A496VN15-F1
#
_cell.length_a   1.000
_cell.length_b   1.000
_cell.length_c   1.000
_cell.angle_alpha   90.00
_cell.angle_beta   90.00
_cell.angle_gamma   90.00
#
_symmetry.space_group_name_H-M   'P 1'
#
loop_
_entity.id
_entity.type
_entity.pdbx_description
1 polymer ?
#
loop_
_entity_poly.entity_id
_entity_poly.type
_entity_poly.pdbx_seq_one_letter_code
_entity_poly.pdbx_strand_id
1 'polypeptide(L)'
;MSKVFGHADKRIKAEVSLLLILCMLVLITVGWQEISHNQFTGGMEQQSITYLDDTMQKAGAAFLIARALNATLSVMQSFTITPFIGELSLGEVLDPVNDLVERFSWIMLLVTVAIGIQQLLMEIGIAVNLTYVILPALFLVLLSLFTRTKTSKHRMRLLAYKLLLLVLLIRFAIPVTGLIGSHISAVFLADKRDTAIESIEASKEKIAEISVQEAAASPNASLEKLKKDSEQIVSQIVKLITLFLFETILFPLLVLWGLIKIFGAVFYAPVMKPQETA
;
A
#
# COMPACT_ATOMS: atom_id res chain seq x y z
N MET A 1 33.52 -26.68 -37.84
CA MET A 1 32.84 -25.70 -36.97
C MET A 1 31.44 -26.12 -36.49
N SER A 2 30.53 -26.67 -37.31
CA SER A 2 29.14 -26.96 -36.84
C SER A 2 29.00 -28.01 -35.72
N LYS A 3 29.90 -29.01 -35.64
CA LYS A 3 29.92 -30.02 -34.56
C LYS A 3 30.32 -29.46 -33.18
N VAL A 4 31.10 -28.38 -33.14
CA VAL A 4 31.56 -27.72 -31.89
C VAL A 4 30.42 -26.92 -31.27
N PHE A 5 29.67 -26.15 -32.08
CA PHE A 5 28.48 -25.43 -31.63
C PHE A 5 27.37 -26.36 -31.14
N GLY A 6 27.18 -27.53 -31.77
CA GLY A 6 26.21 -28.53 -31.33
C GLY A 6 26.56 -29.22 -30.00
N HIS A 7 27.84 -29.27 -29.62
CA HIS A 7 28.28 -29.79 -28.32
C HIS A 7 28.11 -28.76 -27.20
N ALA A 8 28.38 -27.48 -27.48
CA ALA A 8 28.20 -26.39 -26.52
C ALA A 8 26.72 -26.25 -26.12
N ASP A 9 25.79 -26.29 -27.08
CA ASP A 9 24.34 -26.21 -26.80
C ASP A 9 23.82 -27.42 -25.99
N LYS A 10 24.38 -28.62 -26.21
CA LYS A 10 24.04 -29.81 -25.40
C LYS A 10 24.58 -29.73 -23.97
N ARG A 11 25.80 -29.19 -23.78
CA ARG A 11 26.40 -29.00 -22.44
C ARG A 11 25.62 -27.98 -21.62
N ILE A 12 25.30 -26.82 -22.21
CA ILE A 12 24.51 -25.76 -21.55
C ILE A 12 23.14 -26.30 -21.15
N LYS A 13 22.45 -27.05 -22.01
CA LYS A 13 21.16 -27.67 -21.67
C LYS A 13 21.27 -28.67 -20.51
N ALA A 14 22.33 -29.46 -20.47
CA ALA A 14 22.57 -30.41 -19.39
C ALA A 14 22.84 -29.67 -18.06
N GLU A 15 23.69 -28.64 -18.08
CA GLU A 15 24.01 -27.81 -16.91
C GLU A 15 22.76 -27.10 -16.36
N VAL A 16 21.97 -26.44 -17.23
CA VAL A 16 20.73 -25.77 -16.82
C VAL A 16 19.70 -26.76 -16.30
N SER A 17 19.58 -27.94 -16.91
CA SER A 17 18.67 -28.98 -16.42
C SER A 17 19.08 -29.50 -15.04
N LEU A 18 20.38 -29.71 -14.83
CA LEU A 18 20.93 -30.15 -13.55
C LEU A 18 20.70 -29.10 -12.46
N LEU A 19 20.92 -27.82 -12.77
CA LEU A 19 20.62 -26.70 -11.85
C LEU A 19 19.13 -26.64 -11.50
N LEU A 20 18.22 -26.77 -12.47
CA LEU A 20 16.78 -26.78 -12.21
C LEU A 20 16.36 -27.96 -11.33
N ILE A 21 16.91 -29.15 -11.58
CA ILE A 21 16.64 -30.35 -10.77
C ILE A 21 17.16 -30.15 -9.35
N LEU A 22 18.37 -29.61 -9.19
CA LEU A 22 18.93 -29.28 -7.88
C LEU A 22 18.06 -28.27 -7.14
N CYS A 23 17.61 -27.19 -7.81
CA CYS A 23 16.69 -26.22 -7.23
C CYS A 23 15.37 -26.85 -6.79
N MET A 24 14.78 -27.73 -7.61
CA MET A 24 13.56 -28.46 -7.25
C MET A 24 13.77 -29.39 -6.06
N LEU A 25 14.90 -30.11 -6.00
CA LEU A 25 15.24 -30.96 -4.86
C LEU A 25 15.40 -30.14 -3.58
N VAL A 26 16.11 -29.02 -3.62
CA VAL A 26 16.27 -28.10 -2.49
C VAL A 26 14.91 -27.57 -2.01
N LEU A 27 14.00 -27.19 -2.92
CA LEU A 27 12.66 -26.70 -2.56
C LEU A 27 11.75 -27.78 -1.94
N ILE A 28 12.06 -29.06 -2.16
CA ILE A 28 11.34 -30.19 -1.56
C ILE A 28 11.95 -30.55 -0.21
N THR A 29 13.28 -30.50 -0.07
CA THR A 29 13.98 -30.91 1.14
C THR A 29 14.04 -29.82 2.20
N VAL A 30 14.18 -28.56 1.81
CA VAL A 30 14.16 -27.42 2.71
C VAL A 30 12.71 -26.95 2.81
N GLY A 31 12.10 -27.14 3.98
CA GLY A 31 10.74 -26.68 4.23
C GLY A 31 10.64 -25.16 4.02
N TRP A 32 9.56 -24.70 3.38
CA TRP A 32 9.35 -23.26 3.15
C TRP A 32 9.36 -22.42 4.42
N GLN A 33 9.02 -23.02 5.56
CA GLN A 33 9.10 -22.37 6.86
C GLN A 33 10.53 -21.96 7.23
N GLU A 34 11.54 -22.76 6.88
CA GLU A 34 12.95 -22.43 7.15
C GLU A 34 13.50 -21.39 6.15
N ILE A 35 13.02 -21.43 4.89
CA ILE A 35 13.40 -20.44 3.87
C ILE A 35 12.76 -19.08 4.17
N SER A 36 11.49 -19.06 4.59
CA SER A 36 10.78 -17.82 4.90
C SER A 36 11.29 -17.15 6.17
N HIS A 37 11.69 -17.92 7.18
CA HIS A 37 12.31 -17.42 8.42
C HIS A 37 13.82 -17.15 8.29
N ASN A 38 14.36 -17.07 7.07
CA ASN A 38 15.72 -16.59 6.90
C ASN A 38 15.80 -15.08 7.22
N GLN A 39 16.96 -14.61 7.69
CA GLN A 39 17.16 -13.24 8.18
C GLN A 39 16.75 -12.16 7.16
N PHE A 40 16.87 -12.45 5.86
CA PHE A 40 16.53 -11.51 4.79
C PHE A 40 15.01 -11.35 4.59
N THR A 41 14.30 -12.45 4.32
CA THR A 41 12.84 -12.43 4.09
C THR A 41 12.09 -12.11 5.38
N GLY A 42 12.52 -12.69 6.50
CA GLY A 42 11.96 -12.39 7.83
C GLY A 42 12.18 -10.93 8.24
N GLY A 43 13.33 -10.34 7.91
CA GLY A 43 13.61 -8.92 8.19
C GLY A 43 12.68 -7.98 7.41
N MET A 44 12.47 -8.24 6.12
CA MET A 44 11.53 -7.47 5.29
C MET A 44 10.08 -7.64 5.76
N GLU A 45 9.68 -8.87 6.08
CA GLU A 45 8.34 -9.18 6.60
C GLU A 45 8.10 -8.45 7.92
N GLN A 46 9.05 -8.50 8.86
CA GLN A 46 8.92 -7.82 10.15
C GLN A 46 8.80 -6.30 10.01
N GLN A 47 9.63 -5.67 9.17
CA GLN A 47 9.53 -4.22 8.92
C GLN A 47 8.19 -3.86 8.29
N SER A 48 7.70 -4.70 7.40
CA SER A 48 6.41 -4.49 6.73
C SER A 48 5.23 -4.64 7.69
N ILE A 49 5.27 -5.63 8.58
CA ILE A 49 4.28 -5.81 9.65
C ILE A 49 4.26 -4.57 10.55
N THR A 50 5.42 -4.13 11.03
CA THR A 50 5.52 -2.94 11.89
C THR A 50 5.00 -1.68 11.19
N TYR A 51 5.34 -1.47 9.92
CA TYR A 51 4.86 -0.32 9.16
C TYR A 51 3.34 -0.34 8.93
N LEU A 52 2.78 -1.49 8.57
CA LEU A 52 1.33 -1.61 8.37
C LEU A 52 0.57 -1.47 9.70
N ASP A 53 1.11 -1.97 10.81
CA ASP A 53 0.52 -1.81 12.14
C ASP A 53 0.52 -0.36 12.62
N ASP A 54 1.64 0.35 12.48
CA ASP A 54 1.72 1.79 12.79
C ASP A 54 0.72 2.59 11.93
N THR A 55 0.72 2.35 10.61
CA THR A 55 -0.20 3.04 9.70
C THR A 55 -1.67 2.72 10.02
N MET A 56 -1.98 1.48 10.40
CA MET A 56 -3.32 1.06 10.85
C MET A 56 -3.74 1.84 12.11
N GLN A 57 -2.89 1.89 13.13
CA GLN A 57 -3.19 2.59 14.39
C GLN A 57 -3.44 4.08 14.14
N LYS A 58 -2.59 4.71 13.32
CA LYS A 58 -2.70 6.14 12.98
C LYS A 58 -3.94 6.43 12.14
N ALA A 59 -4.29 5.55 11.18
CA ALA A 59 -5.51 5.68 10.40
C ALA A 59 -6.77 5.54 11.26
N GLY A 60 -6.76 4.55 12.18
CA GLY A 60 -7.84 4.34 13.15
C GLY A 60 -8.00 5.52 14.11
N ALA A 61 -6.90 6.08 14.61
CA ALA A 61 -6.92 7.29 15.44
C ALA A 61 -7.55 8.47 14.68
N ALA A 62 -7.10 8.72 13.44
CA ALA A 62 -7.67 9.77 12.60
C ALA A 62 -9.17 9.56 12.31
N PHE A 63 -9.62 8.32 12.10
CA PHE A 63 -11.04 8.00 11.97
C PHE A 63 -11.84 8.35 13.23
N LEU A 64 -11.35 7.96 14.41
CA LEU A 64 -12.00 8.27 15.69
C LEU A 64 -12.03 9.78 15.95
N ILE A 65 -10.94 10.49 15.66
CA ILE A 65 -10.86 11.94 15.76
C ILE A 65 -11.88 12.61 14.84
N ALA A 66 -11.99 12.14 13.58
CA ALA A 66 -13.00 12.64 12.64
C ALA A 66 -14.41 12.44 13.19
N ARG A 67 -14.70 11.27 13.76
CA ARG A 67 -16.02 10.97 14.33
C ARG A 67 -16.33 11.83 15.56
N ALA A 68 -15.33 12.06 16.42
CA ALA A 68 -15.45 12.94 17.56
C ALA A 68 -15.67 14.39 17.13
N LEU A 69 -14.89 14.87 16.16
CA LEU A 69 -15.03 16.21 15.60
C LEU A 69 -16.40 16.41 14.94
N ASN A 70 -16.89 15.43 14.18
CA ASN A 70 -18.24 15.45 13.61
C ASN A 70 -19.33 15.61 14.68
N ALA A 71 -19.18 14.91 15.81
CA ALA A 71 -20.11 15.04 16.92
C ALA A 71 -20.04 16.43 17.55
N THR A 72 -18.83 16.97 17.76
CA THR A 72 -18.64 18.34 18.27
C THR A 72 -19.24 19.39 17.33
N LEU A 73 -18.96 19.31 16.03
CA LEU A 73 -19.50 20.24 15.03
C LEU A 73 -21.03 20.18 14.95
N SER A 74 -21.62 18.98 15.00
CA SER A 74 -23.08 18.82 14.99
C SER A 74 -23.76 19.46 16.20
N VAL A 75 -23.13 19.43 17.38
CA VAL A 75 -23.63 20.15 18.56
C VAL A 75 -23.55 21.66 18.34
N MET A 76 -22.43 22.17 17.83
CA MET A 76 -22.25 23.60 17.56
C MET A 76 -23.19 24.11 16.46
N GLN A 77 -23.52 23.27 15.48
CA GLN A 77 -24.48 23.60 14.42
C GLN A 77 -25.89 23.88 14.94
N SER A 78 -26.26 23.28 16.07
CA SER A 78 -27.57 23.53 16.69
C SER A 78 -27.69 24.92 17.35
N PHE A 79 -26.60 25.69 17.42
CA PHE A 79 -26.60 26.99 18.06
C PHE A 79 -27.03 28.12 17.10
N THR A 80 -28.14 28.75 17.44
CA THR A 80 -28.61 29.99 16.80
C THR A 80 -28.39 31.15 17.75
N ILE A 81 -27.72 32.21 17.29
CA ILE A 81 -27.68 33.49 18.01
C ILE A 81 -28.71 34.39 17.34
N THR A 82 -29.61 34.98 18.10
CA THR A 82 -30.52 36.02 17.60
C THR A 82 -30.02 37.39 18.05
N PRO A 83 -29.04 38.02 17.36
CA PRO A 83 -28.74 39.42 17.61
C PRO A 83 -29.93 40.32 17.21
N PHE A 84 -29.95 41.52 17.78
CA PHE A 84 -31.01 42.55 17.61
C PHE A 84 -31.28 42.98 16.14
N ILE A 85 -30.50 42.46 15.18
CA ILE A 85 -30.43 42.83 13.76
C ILE A 85 -30.74 41.66 12.80
N GLY A 86 -31.09 40.47 13.31
CA GLY A 86 -31.46 39.29 12.50
C GLY A 86 -30.93 38.00 13.11
N GLU A 87 -31.48 36.84 12.75
CA GLU A 87 -30.95 35.54 13.18
C GLU A 87 -29.60 35.27 12.50
N LEU A 88 -28.58 34.94 13.28
CA LEU A 88 -27.25 34.60 12.80
C LEU A 88 -26.93 33.18 13.29
N SER A 89 -26.98 32.23 12.36
CA SER A 89 -26.74 30.81 12.66
C SER A 89 -25.24 30.54 12.66
N LEU A 90 -24.71 30.09 13.80
CA LEU A 90 -23.33 29.58 13.87
C LEU A 90 -23.18 28.30 13.03
N GLY A 91 -24.27 27.55 12.86
CA GLY A 91 -24.28 26.29 12.12
C GLY A 91 -24.00 26.45 10.64
N GLU A 92 -24.55 27.46 9.99
CA GLU A 92 -24.32 27.69 8.54
C GLU A 92 -22.83 27.92 8.21
N VAL A 93 -22.06 28.48 9.16
CA VAL A 93 -20.60 28.68 9.00
C VAL A 93 -19.83 27.36 9.14
N LEU A 94 -20.34 26.43 9.94
CA LEU A 94 -19.71 25.14 10.21
C LEU A 94 -20.12 24.05 9.21
N ASP A 95 -21.24 24.21 8.50
CA ASP A 95 -21.76 23.23 7.54
C ASP A 95 -20.73 22.73 6.53
N PRO A 96 -19.95 23.59 5.83
CA PRO A 96 -18.97 23.13 4.85
C PRO A 96 -17.88 22.24 5.47
N VAL A 97 -17.52 22.52 6.72
CA VAL A 97 -16.50 21.75 7.44
C VAL A 97 -17.08 20.44 7.97
N ASN A 98 -18.30 20.46 8.50
CA ASN A 98 -19.00 19.26 8.93
C ASN A 98 -19.13 18.25 7.77
N ASP A 99 -19.55 18.70 6.59
CA ASP A 99 -19.64 17.86 5.39
C ASP A 99 -18.28 17.26 4.99
N LEU A 100 -17.20 18.03 5.12
CA LEU A 100 -15.85 17.55 4.84
C LEU A 100 -15.40 16.53 5.89
N VAL A 101 -15.68 16.77 7.17
CA VAL A 101 -15.34 15.86 8.28
C VAL A 101 -16.08 14.52 8.13
N GLU A 102 -17.34 14.54 7.72
CA GLU A 102 -18.09 13.32 7.42
C GLU A 102 -17.42 12.51 6.31
N ARG A 103 -17.07 13.16 5.19
CA ARG A 103 -16.35 12.49 4.08
C ARG A 103 -14.98 11.99 4.51
N PHE A 104 -14.26 12.77 5.30
CA PHE A 104 -12.97 12.40 5.86
C PHE A 104 -13.09 11.14 6.70
N SER A 105 -14.09 11.06 7.59
CA SER A 105 -14.37 9.88 8.40
C SER A 105 -14.58 8.63 7.53
N TRP A 106 -15.40 8.72 6.48
CA TRP A 106 -15.59 7.61 5.54
C TRP A 106 -14.32 7.21 4.81
N ILE A 107 -13.49 8.17 4.38
CA ILE A 107 -12.21 7.90 3.73
C ILE A 107 -11.25 7.19 4.70
N MET A 108 -11.17 7.64 5.95
CA MET A 108 -10.29 7.02 6.95
C MET A 108 -10.74 5.61 7.32
N LEU A 109 -12.04 5.35 7.36
CA LEU A 109 -12.57 3.99 7.50
C LEU A 109 -12.12 3.10 6.33
N LEU A 110 -12.24 3.59 5.09
CA LEU A 110 -11.79 2.85 3.90
C LEU A 110 -10.27 2.58 3.92
N VAL A 111 -9.48 3.57 4.33
CA VAL A 111 -8.02 3.42 4.54
C VAL A 111 -7.74 2.30 5.54
N THR A 112 -8.39 2.34 6.71
CA THR A 112 -8.24 1.34 7.77
C THR A 112 -8.56 -0.07 7.25
N VAL A 113 -9.69 -0.23 6.54
CA VAL A 113 -10.08 -1.51 5.93
C VAL A 113 -9.08 -1.96 4.87
N ALA A 114 -8.58 -1.06 4.03
CA ALA A 114 -7.59 -1.38 3.00
C ALA A 114 -6.26 -1.86 3.61
N ILE A 115 -5.78 -1.23 4.68
CA ILE A 115 -4.59 -1.68 5.42
C ILE A 115 -4.85 -3.06 6.06
N GLY A 116 -6.04 -3.27 6.63
CA GLY A 116 -6.42 -4.58 7.20
C GLY A 116 -6.43 -5.69 6.17
N ILE A 117 -6.90 -5.41 4.95
CA ILE A 117 -6.80 -6.34 3.82
C ILE A 117 -5.32 -6.64 3.50
N GLN A 118 -4.45 -5.62 3.48
CA GLN A 118 -3.02 -5.84 3.23
C GLN A 118 -2.36 -6.70 4.32
N GLN A 119 -2.70 -6.48 5.60
CA GLN A 119 -2.22 -7.31 6.71
C GLN A 119 -2.70 -8.77 6.57
N LEU A 120 -3.98 -8.98 6.27
CA LEU A 120 -4.54 -10.32 6.05
C LEU A 120 -3.88 -11.01 4.84
N LEU A 121 -3.68 -10.29 3.74
CA LEU A 121 -2.99 -10.83 2.56
C LEU A 121 -1.53 -11.17 2.86
N MET A 122 -0.86 -10.40 3.72
CA MET A 122 0.50 -10.72 4.19
C MET A 122 0.50 -11.99 5.03
N GLU A 123 -0.43 -12.14 5.97
CA GLU A 123 -0.56 -13.33 6.80
C GLU A 123 -0.83 -14.59 5.95
N ILE A 124 -1.77 -14.51 5.01
CA ILE A 124 -2.03 -15.59 4.03
C ILE A 124 -0.78 -15.86 3.19
N GLY A 125 -0.13 -14.81 2.69
CA GLY A 125 1.09 -14.90 1.89
C GLY A 125 2.21 -15.62 2.63
N ILE A 126 2.33 -15.40 3.94
CA ILE A 126 3.28 -16.05 4.85
C ILE A 126 2.93 -17.53 5.07
N ALA A 127 1.65 -17.82 5.35
CA ALA A 127 1.16 -19.15 5.69
C ALA A 127 1.13 -20.12 4.49
N VAL A 128 0.89 -19.61 3.27
CA VAL A 128 0.79 -20.45 2.08
C VAL A 128 2.16 -20.94 1.63
N ASN A 129 2.32 -22.26 1.53
CA ASN A 129 3.51 -22.88 0.97
C ASN A 129 3.51 -22.78 -0.57
N LEU A 130 4.34 -21.90 -1.11
CA LEU A 130 4.40 -21.63 -2.56
C LEU A 130 5.21 -22.67 -3.35
N THR A 131 5.79 -23.72 -2.71
CA THR A 131 6.39 -24.88 -3.41
C THR A 131 5.41 -25.44 -4.43
N TYR A 132 4.13 -25.54 -4.09
CA TYR A 132 3.11 -26.11 -4.97
C TYR A 132 2.87 -25.30 -6.25
N VAL A 133 3.27 -24.03 -6.28
CA VAL A 133 3.17 -23.17 -7.48
C VAL A 133 4.51 -23.07 -8.20
N ILE A 134 5.61 -23.00 -7.44
CA ILE A 134 6.97 -22.87 -7.98
C ILE A 134 7.43 -24.17 -8.66
N LEU A 135 7.18 -25.34 -8.09
CA LEU A 135 7.60 -26.62 -8.67
C LEU A 135 6.98 -26.86 -10.06
N PRO A 136 5.66 -26.72 -10.28
CA PRO A 136 5.10 -26.81 -11.63
C PRO A 136 5.70 -25.79 -12.60
N ALA A 137 6.00 -24.58 -12.14
CA ALA A 137 6.62 -23.56 -12.98
C ALA A 137 8.04 -23.97 -13.41
N LEU A 138 8.87 -24.44 -12.49
CA LEU A 138 10.21 -24.94 -12.79
C LEU A 138 10.17 -26.20 -13.68
N PHE A 139 9.21 -27.09 -13.44
CA PHE A 139 9.00 -28.27 -14.27
C PHE A 139 8.61 -27.91 -15.71
N LEU A 140 7.73 -26.91 -15.90
CA LEU A 140 7.38 -26.39 -17.23
C LEU A 140 8.59 -25.76 -17.94
N VAL A 141 9.46 -25.05 -17.21
CA VAL A 141 10.73 -24.54 -17.76
C VAL A 141 11.63 -25.70 -18.19
N LEU A 142 11.80 -26.72 -17.34
CA LEU A 142 12.61 -27.90 -17.64
C LEU A 142 12.09 -28.62 -18.90
N LEU A 143 10.78 -28.91 -18.96
CA LEU A 143 10.16 -29.58 -20.11
C LEU A 143 10.25 -28.74 -21.38
N SER A 144 10.28 -27.40 -21.28
CA SER A 144 10.51 -26.52 -22.43
C SER A 144 11.90 -26.69 -23.07
N LEU A 145 12.92 -27.17 -22.33
CA LEU A 145 14.26 -27.42 -22.87
C LEU A 145 14.29 -28.63 -23.82
N PHE A 146 13.46 -29.64 -23.55
CA PHE A 146 13.44 -30.92 -24.28
C PHE A 146 12.41 -30.99 -25.42
N THR A 147 11.43 -30.08 -25.44
CA THR A 147 10.46 -30.03 -26.55
C THR A 147 11.14 -29.63 -27.87
N ARG A 148 10.58 -30.04 -29.02
CA ARG A 148 11.14 -29.71 -30.35
C ARG A 148 10.44 -28.55 -31.05
N THR A 149 9.13 -28.39 -30.84
CA THR A 149 8.33 -27.39 -31.55
C THR A 149 8.43 -26.00 -30.91
N LYS A 150 8.75 -24.98 -31.71
CA LYS A 150 8.90 -23.58 -31.24
C LYS A 150 7.63 -23.06 -30.55
N THR A 151 6.45 -23.40 -31.08
CA THR A 151 5.15 -22.97 -30.52
C THR A 151 4.85 -23.60 -29.16
N SER A 152 5.22 -24.87 -28.95
CA SER A 152 5.02 -25.52 -27.64
C SER A 152 5.97 -24.94 -26.58
N LYS A 153 7.24 -24.74 -26.94
CA LYS A 153 8.24 -24.07 -26.07
C LYS A 153 7.77 -22.73 -25.56
N HIS A 154 7.29 -21.87 -26.47
CA HIS A 154 6.84 -20.54 -26.12
C HIS A 154 5.66 -20.56 -25.14
N ARG A 155 4.64 -21.40 -25.40
CA ARG A 155 3.46 -21.52 -24.52
C ARG A 155 3.82 -22.01 -23.12
N MET A 156 4.70 -23.01 -23.01
CA MET A 156 5.13 -23.56 -21.72
C MET A 156 5.93 -22.56 -20.91
N ARG A 157 6.88 -21.85 -21.54
CA ARG A 157 7.65 -20.79 -20.88
C ARG A 157 6.76 -19.64 -20.44
N LEU A 158 5.80 -19.22 -21.27
CA LEU A 158 4.85 -18.17 -20.91
C LEU A 158 4.01 -18.56 -19.70
N LEU A 159 3.51 -19.80 -19.65
CA LEU A 159 2.76 -20.29 -18.50
C LEU A 159 3.64 -20.34 -17.24
N ALA A 160 4.87 -20.85 -17.35
CA ALA A 160 5.82 -20.86 -16.23
C ALA A 160 6.10 -19.45 -15.70
N TYR A 161 6.34 -18.47 -16.59
CA TYR A 161 6.58 -17.09 -16.19
C TYR A 161 5.35 -16.44 -15.55
N LYS A 162 4.13 -16.75 -16.02
CA LYS A 162 2.90 -16.29 -15.35
C LYS A 162 2.76 -16.85 -13.94
N LEU A 163 3.09 -18.13 -13.73
CA LEU A 163 3.06 -18.75 -12.40
C LEU A 163 4.13 -18.15 -11.48
N LEU A 164 5.35 -17.95 -11.97
CA LEU A 164 6.42 -17.30 -11.20
C LEU A 164 6.10 -15.84 -10.87
N LEU A 165 5.49 -15.10 -11.81
CA LEU A 165 5.01 -13.75 -11.55
C LEU A 165 3.91 -13.76 -10.48
N LEU A 166 2.96 -14.69 -10.54
CA LEU A 166 1.90 -14.81 -9.54
C LEU A 166 2.49 -15.04 -8.13
N VAL A 167 3.45 -15.96 -8.00
CA VAL A 167 4.20 -16.19 -6.75
C VAL A 167 4.88 -14.91 -6.28
N LEU A 168 5.56 -14.21 -7.20
CA LEU A 168 6.27 -12.98 -6.90
C LEU A 168 5.31 -11.89 -6.39
N LEU A 169 4.17 -11.70 -7.05
CA LEU A 169 3.20 -10.69 -6.66
C LEU A 169 2.52 -11.03 -5.34
N ILE A 170 2.06 -12.26 -5.15
CA ILE A 170 1.38 -12.66 -3.91
C ILE A 170 2.33 -12.57 -2.70
N ARG A 171 3.57 -13.03 -2.85
CA ARG A 171 4.51 -13.11 -1.72
C ARG A 171 5.26 -11.82 -1.47
N PHE A 172 5.70 -11.12 -2.52
CA PHE A 172 6.63 -10.01 -2.38
C PHE A 172 6.00 -8.64 -2.60
N ALA A 173 4.79 -8.52 -3.18
CA ALA A 173 4.23 -7.18 -3.39
C ALA A 173 4.01 -6.43 -2.07
N ILE A 174 3.42 -7.09 -1.07
CA ILE A 174 3.13 -6.44 0.21
C ILE A 174 4.40 -6.25 1.06
N PRO A 175 5.30 -7.24 1.23
CA PRO A 175 6.55 -7.02 1.96
C PRO A 175 7.48 -5.99 1.29
N VAL A 176 7.53 -5.91 -0.04
CA VAL A 176 8.31 -4.86 -0.71
C VAL A 176 7.66 -3.49 -0.49
N THR A 177 6.32 -3.43 -0.52
CA THR A 177 5.58 -2.21 -0.19
C THR A 177 5.87 -1.78 1.24
N GLY A 178 5.77 -2.67 2.22
CA GLY A 178 6.04 -2.33 3.62
C GLY A 178 7.49 -1.91 3.85
N LEU A 179 8.46 -2.60 3.23
CA LEU A 179 9.87 -2.23 3.30
C LEU A 179 10.10 -0.79 2.79
N ILE A 180 9.76 -0.52 1.54
CA ILE A 180 10.01 0.79 0.92
C ILE A 180 9.13 1.86 1.59
N GLY A 181 7.90 1.51 1.95
CA GLY A 181 6.93 2.39 2.61
C GLY A 181 7.40 2.82 3.99
N SER A 182 7.97 1.92 4.78
CA SER A 182 8.54 2.25 6.09
C SER A 182 9.60 3.33 5.99
N HIS A 183 10.48 3.25 4.99
CA HIS A 183 11.51 4.25 4.74
C HIS A 183 10.94 5.59 4.27
N ILE A 184 10.01 5.58 3.32
CA ILE A 184 9.38 6.82 2.83
C ILE A 184 8.62 7.50 3.95
N SER A 185 7.87 6.72 4.74
CA SER A 185 7.06 7.25 5.84
C SER A 185 7.95 7.86 6.92
N ALA A 186 8.98 7.14 7.38
CA ALA A 186 9.92 7.63 8.38
C ALA A 186 10.63 8.94 7.97
N VAL A 187 10.96 9.11 6.68
CA VAL A 187 11.72 10.28 6.22
C VAL A 187 10.80 11.46 5.85
N PHE A 188 9.58 11.21 5.34
CA PHE A 188 8.79 12.27 4.70
C PHE A 188 7.35 12.43 5.20
N LEU A 189 6.73 11.39 5.77
CA LEU A 189 5.28 11.35 6.02
C LEU A 189 4.93 11.35 7.51
N ALA A 190 5.66 10.60 8.34
CA ALA A 190 5.35 10.38 9.75
C ALA A 190 5.16 11.70 10.52
N ASP A 191 6.16 12.58 10.51
CA ASP A 191 6.10 13.89 11.19
C ASP A 191 4.92 14.75 10.70
N LYS A 192 4.68 14.74 9.38
CA LYS A 192 3.61 15.55 8.76
C LYS A 192 2.22 15.04 9.12
N ARG A 193 2.09 13.72 9.26
CA ARG A 193 0.86 13.02 9.65
C ARG A 193 0.58 13.27 11.12
N ASP A 194 1.57 13.06 11.98
CA ASP A 194 1.44 13.24 13.42
C ASP A 194 1.11 14.70 13.77
N THR A 195 1.82 15.67 13.17
CA THR A 195 1.51 17.10 13.33
C THR A 195 0.08 17.44 12.88
N ALA A 196 -0.41 16.82 11.81
CA ALA A 196 -1.75 17.10 11.30
C ALA A 196 -2.84 16.49 12.19
N ILE A 197 -2.60 15.29 12.74
CA ILE A 197 -3.47 14.66 13.75
C ILE A 197 -3.57 15.56 14.99
N GLU A 198 -2.43 15.96 15.57
CA GLU A 198 -2.38 16.83 16.74
C GLU A 198 -3.07 18.18 16.49
N SER A 199 -2.85 18.78 15.32
CA SER A 199 -3.51 20.04 14.98
C SER A 199 -5.03 19.91 14.85
N ILE A 200 -5.56 18.76 14.40
CA ILE A 200 -7.01 18.53 14.34
C ILE A 200 -7.56 18.34 15.75
N GLU A 201 -6.88 17.59 16.61
CA GLU A 201 -7.28 17.43 18.02
C GLU A 201 -7.32 18.76 18.76
N ALA A 202 -6.27 19.56 18.65
CA ALA A 202 -6.23 20.90 19.26
C ALA A 202 -7.32 21.83 18.71
N SER A 203 -7.66 21.71 17.42
CA SER A 203 -8.75 22.51 16.82
C SER A 203 -10.13 22.02 17.28
N LYS A 204 -10.31 20.71 17.47
CA LYS A 204 -11.52 20.12 18.04
C LYS A 204 -11.77 20.66 19.44
N GLU A 205 -10.74 20.71 20.28
CA GLU A 205 -10.83 21.25 21.65
C GLU A 205 -11.23 22.73 21.65
N LYS A 206 -10.59 23.54 20.79
CA LYS A 206 -10.96 24.97 20.64
C LYS A 206 -12.41 25.18 20.25
N ILE A 207 -12.96 24.33 19.38
CA ILE A 207 -14.37 24.42 18.97
C ILE A 207 -15.29 23.96 20.09
N ALA A 208 -14.92 22.91 20.83
CA ALA A 208 -15.70 22.40 21.96
C ALA A 208 -15.78 23.39 23.13
N GLU A 209 -14.75 24.24 23.33
CA GLU A 209 -14.72 25.25 24.39
C GLU A 209 -15.55 26.49 24.10
N ILE A 210 -16.05 26.69 22.88
CA ILE A 210 -16.85 27.88 22.54
C ILE A 210 -18.17 27.82 23.31
N SER A 211 -18.30 28.67 24.32
CA SER A 211 -19.51 28.76 25.13
C SER A 211 -20.59 29.61 24.43
N VAL A 212 -21.86 29.24 24.63
CA VAL A 212 -23.01 29.98 24.10
C VAL A 212 -23.03 31.42 24.63
N GLN A 213 -22.61 31.63 25.88
CA GLN A 213 -22.50 32.95 26.49
C GLN A 213 -21.43 33.84 25.84
N GLU A 214 -20.24 33.32 25.53
CA GLU A 214 -19.18 34.10 24.85
C GLU A 214 -19.57 34.44 23.41
N ALA A 215 -20.23 33.47 22.74
CA ALA A 215 -20.72 33.65 21.39
C ALA A 215 -21.82 34.72 21.32
N ALA A 216 -22.72 34.77 22.32
CA ALA A 216 -23.76 35.80 22.43
C ALA A 216 -23.19 37.19 22.80
N ALA A 217 -22.13 37.25 23.62
CA ALA A 217 -21.51 38.50 24.03
C ALA A 217 -20.72 39.18 22.90
N SER A 218 -20.13 38.39 21.99
CA SER A 218 -19.36 38.91 20.85
C SER A 218 -19.56 38.07 19.57
N PRO A 219 -20.73 38.20 18.90
CA PRO A 219 -21.10 37.34 17.78
C PRO A 219 -20.11 37.38 16.62
N ASN A 220 -19.68 38.57 16.20
CA ASN A 220 -18.77 38.73 15.06
C ASN A 220 -17.37 38.16 15.33
N ALA A 221 -16.83 38.36 16.54
CA ALA A 221 -15.52 37.83 16.92
C ALA A 221 -15.52 36.31 17.00
N SER A 222 -16.62 35.74 17.52
CA SER A 222 -16.82 34.29 17.58
C SER A 222 -16.97 33.69 16.18
N LEU A 223 -17.67 34.37 15.27
CA LEU A 223 -17.81 33.96 13.88
C LEU A 223 -16.46 33.92 13.15
N GLU A 224 -15.64 34.96 13.33
CA GLU A 224 -14.31 35.05 12.71
C GLU A 224 -13.36 33.96 13.26
N LYS A 225 -13.41 33.71 14.58
CA LYS A 225 -12.66 32.63 15.21
C LYS A 225 -13.07 31.26 14.67
N LEU A 226 -14.38 30.99 14.61
CA LEU A 226 -14.91 29.74 14.06
C LEU A 226 -14.52 29.54 12.60
N LYS A 227 -14.58 30.59 11.78
CA LYS A 227 -14.16 30.53 10.39
C LYS A 227 -12.68 30.16 10.26
N LYS A 228 -11.82 30.79 11.07
CA LYS A 228 -10.37 30.52 11.06
C LYS A 228 -10.05 29.09 11.53
N ASP A 229 -10.68 28.63 12.59
CA ASP A 229 -10.49 27.26 13.12
C ASP A 229 -11.01 26.23 12.10
N SER A 230 -12.14 26.50 11.46
CA SER A 230 -12.69 25.74 10.33
C SER A 230 -11.73 25.63 9.14
N GLU A 231 -11.15 26.74 8.69
CA GLU A 231 -10.17 26.76 7.59
C GLU A 231 -8.91 25.94 7.94
N GLN A 232 -8.45 26.02 9.19
CA GLN A 232 -7.32 25.23 9.67
C GLN A 232 -7.65 23.73 9.66
N ILE A 233 -8.82 23.33 10.17
CA ILE A 233 -9.29 21.93 10.16
C ILE A 233 -9.36 21.39 8.73
N VAL A 234 -9.97 22.15 7.81
CA VAL A 234 -10.07 21.76 6.39
C VAL A 234 -8.69 21.49 5.81
N SER A 235 -7.74 22.40 6.04
CA SER A 235 -6.37 22.23 5.54
C SER A 235 -5.70 20.97 6.08
N GLN A 236 -5.82 20.69 7.38
CA GLN A 236 -5.20 19.50 7.99
C GLN A 236 -5.88 18.20 7.55
N ILE A 237 -7.21 18.20 7.40
CA ILE A 237 -7.97 17.05 6.89
C ILE A 237 -7.52 16.70 5.48
N VAL A 238 -7.45 17.69 4.57
CA VAL A 238 -7.00 17.46 3.20
C VAL A 238 -5.57 16.91 3.17
N LYS A 239 -4.70 17.44 4.03
CA LYS A 239 -3.33 16.95 4.18
C LYS A 239 -3.29 15.50 4.66
N LEU A 240 -4.06 15.12 5.68
CA LEU A 240 -4.15 13.75 6.16
C LEU A 240 -4.70 12.80 5.12
N ILE A 241 -5.80 13.16 4.45
CA ILE A 241 -6.35 12.37 3.34
C ILE A 241 -5.27 12.12 2.29
N THR A 242 -4.54 13.15 1.90
CA THR A 242 -3.48 13.04 0.89
C THR A 242 -2.38 12.07 1.34
N LEU A 243 -1.91 12.19 2.59
CA LEU A 243 -0.86 11.32 3.14
C LEU A 243 -1.32 9.86 3.22
N PHE A 244 -2.51 9.59 3.74
CA PHE A 244 -3.02 8.23 3.86
C PHE A 244 -3.38 7.61 2.50
N LEU A 245 -3.96 8.36 1.56
CA LEU A 245 -4.22 7.86 0.21
C LEU A 245 -2.90 7.57 -0.53
N PHE A 246 -1.87 8.36 -0.29
CA PHE A 246 -0.53 8.07 -0.78
C PHE A 246 -0.03 6.73 -0.23
N GLU A 247 -0.03 6.55 1.09
CA GLU A 247 0.50 5.34 1.77
C GLU A 247 -0.30 4.08 1.42
N THR A 248 -1.62 4.19 1.25
CA THR A 248 -2.53 3.04 1.21
C THR A 248 -2.95 2.63 -0.21
N ILE A 249 -2.95 3.57 -1.16
CA ILE A 249 -3.40 3.30 -2.54
C ILE A 249 -2.28 3.59 -3.53
N LEU A 250 -1.80 4.83 -3.60
CA LEU A 250 -0.87 5.24 -4.64
C LEU A 250 0.43 4.45 -4.56
N PHE A 251 0.99 4.35 -3.36
CA PHE A 251 2.28 3.75 -3.15
C PHE A 251 2.29 2.22 -3.38
N PRO A 252 1.35 1.42 -2.84
CA PRO A 252 1.24 0.00 -3.18
C PRO A 252 1.04 -0.25 -4.67
N LEU A 253 0.26 0.58 -5.37
CA LEU A 253 0.08 0.47 -6.82
C LEU A 253 1.36 0.78 -7.61
N LEU A 254 2.13 1.77 -7.18
CA LEU A 254 3.44 2.09 -7.78
C LEU A 254 4.43 0.94 -7.61
N VAL A 255 4.48 0.33 -6.42
CA VAL A 255 5.32 -0.84 -6.15
C VAL A 255 4.88 -2.02 -7.00
N LEU A 256 3.58 -2.30 -7.06
CA LEU A 256 3.02 -3.38 -7.88
C LEU A 256 3.38 -3.19 -9.37
N TRP A 257 3.19 -1.98 -9.89
CA TRP A 257 3.56 -1.64 -11.25
C TRP A 257 5.07 -1.82 -11.50
N GLY A 258 5.91 -1.37 -10.56
CA GLY A 258 7.36 -1.53 -10.63
C GLY A 258 7.79 -2.99 -10.68
N LEU A 259 7.21 -3.85 -9.83
CA LEU A 259 7.47 -5.29 -9.81
C LEU A 259 7.09 -5.95 -11.15
N ILE A 260 5.93 -5.62 -11.71
CA ILE A 260 5.49 -6.12 -13.01
C ILE A 260 6.45 -5.67 -14.12
N LYS A 261 6.91 -4.42 -14.10
CA LYS A 261 7.85 -3.87 -15.10
C LYS A 261 9.22 -4.52 -15.02
N ILE A 262 9.77 -4.69 -13.82
CA ILE A 262 11.07 -5.35 -13.61
C ILE A 262 11.00 -6.81 -14.06
N PHE A 263 9.96 -7.53 -13.66
CA PHE A 263 9.73 -8.91 -14.13
C PHE A 263 9.62 -8.95 -15.66
N GLY A 264 8.87 -8.02 -16.24
CA GLY A 264 8.75 -7.84 -17.69
C GLY A 264 10.10 -7.70 -18.38
N ALA A 265 10.95 -6.79 -17.88
CA ALA A 265 12.27 -6.53 -18.45
C ALA A 265 13.20 -7.76 -18.37
N VAL A 266 13.19 -8.49 -17.26
CA VAL A 266 14.04 -9.67 -17.05
C VAL A 266 13.61 -10.85 -17.94
N PHE A 267 12.30 -11.09 -18.09
CA PHE A 267 11.80 -12.28 -18.76
C PHE A 267 11.37 -12.07 -20.23
N TYR A 268 11.14 -10.82 -20.66
CA TYR A 268 10.77 -10.47 -22.04
C TYR A 268 11.86 -9.69 -22.79
N ALA A 269 13.09 -9.58 -22.27
CA ALA A 269 14.20 -9.03 -23.04
C ALA A 269 14.33 -9.78 -24.39
N PRO A 270 14.25 -9.09 -25.54
CA PRO A 270 14.40 -9.74 -26.82
C PRO A 270 15.82 -10.31 -26.88
N VAL A 271 15.93 -11.63 -27.03
CA VAL A 271 17.18 -12.28 -27.40
C VAL A 271 17.66 -11.58 -28.67
N MET A 272 18.72 -10.77 -28.58
CA MET A 272 19.30 -10.10 -29.75
C MET A 272 19.50 -11.16 -30.83
N LYS A 273 18.80 -11.02 -31.95
CA LYS A 273 19.09 -11.84 -33.12
C LYS A 273 20.54 -11.55 -33.50
N PRO A 274 21.40 -12.57 -33.69
CA PRO A 274 22.70 -12.33 -34.29
C PRO A 274 22.47 -11.56 -35.59
N GLN A 275 23.17 -10.43 -35.76
CA GLN A 275 23.18 -9.75 -37.04
C GLN A 275 23.63 -10.79 -38.08
N GLU A 276 22.76 -11.07 -39.05
CA GLU A 276 23.17 -11.75 -40.28
C GLU A 276 24.18 -10.82 -40.94
N THR A 277 25.47 -11.09 -40.71
CA THR A 277 26.54 -10.54 -41.53
C THR A 277 26.36 -11.13 -42.92
N ALA A 278 25.98 -10.25 -43.86
CA ALA A 278 25.91 -10.54 -45.28
C ALA A 278 27.26 -11.02 -45.84
#